data_AF-A0A957BZS4-F1
#
_entry.id   AF-A0A957BZS4-F1
#
_cell.length_a   1.000
_cell.length_b   1.000
_cell.length_c   1.000
_cell.angle_alpha   90.00
_cell.angle_beta   90.00
_cell.angle_gamma   90.00
#
_symmetry.space_group_name_H-M   'P 1'
#
loop_
_entity.id
_entity.type
_entity.pdbx_description
1 polymer ?
#
loop_
_entity_poly.entity_id
_entity_poly.type
_entity_poly.pdbx_seq_one_letter_code
_entity_poly.pdbx_strand_id
1 'polypeptide(L)'
;MPKDYLNQERTAIRRNDRAVEDDAWIKQFLHQAAVGTLATVHEGQPFVNTNLFVYDEDTHSIIMHTAHVGRTVANLGSASSVCFSIMEMGRLLPAPEALEFSVEYAGVTIFGKAEIVDDEAQATQLLQLLLDKYAPHLHAGDDYRPPVPEELKRTAVFRIRIEEWSAKKKEVGEHPGAFWFAQNPILQSVREREAWQGTLRGIFITPDVGGTVEEHQEIEAIAGHGLVGDRHNSASTPSMAGITLFSLEDVQAVNDEYNIPLQPIQMRRNLLTTGVPLNHLVGKRFRVGDVVIQGVELCEPCNSLAQYTGYGAPLISALLHRGGLRGEIIQGGIIRAGDVITPLDAEA
;
A
#
# COMPACT_ATOMS: atom_id res chain seq x y z
N MET A 1 -26.14 -10.51 36.91
CA MET A 1 -25.56 -9.31 37.54
C MET A 1 -24.89 -8.48 36.46
N PRO A 2 -25.01 -7.14 36.46
CA PRO A 2 -24.19 -6.30 35.60
C PRO A 2 -22.72 -6.61 35.90
N LYS A 3 -21.89 -6.76 34.86
CA LYS A 3 -20.44 -6.83 35.07
C LYS A 3 -19.98 -5.48 35.61
N ASP A 4 -19.15 -5.52 36.65
CA ASP A 4 -18.47 -4.33 37.14
C ASP A 4 -17.27 -4.04 36.23
N TYR A 5 -17.41 -3.06 35.36
CA TYR A 5 -16.35 -2.64 34.44
C TYR A 5 -15.38 -1.64 35.06
N LEU A 6 -15.72 -1.01 36.17
CA LEU A 6 -14.86 -0.02 36.83
C LEU A 6 -13.69 -0.69 37.57
N ASN A 7 -13.85 -1.98 37.91
CA ASN A 7 -12.85 -2.80 38.59
C ASN A 7 -12.14 -3.80 37.65
N GLN A 8 -12.24 -3.63 36.33
CA GLN A 8 -11.53 -4.46 35.35
C GLN A 8 -10.25 -3.77 34.88
N GLU A 9 -9.28 -4.57 34.42
CA GLU A 9 -8.11 -4.08 33.71
C GLU A 9 -8.54 -3.20 32.52
N ARG A 10 -7.81 -2.10 32.27
CA ARG A 10 -8.15 -1.15 31.19
C ARG A 10 -8.10 -1.79 29.80
N THR A 11 -7.29 -2.84 29.66
CA THR A 11 -7.09 -3.62 28.44
C THR A 11 -8.06 -4.79 28.30
N ALA A 12 -8.95 -5.02 29.27
CA ALA A 12 -9.90 -6.13 29.23
C ALA A 12 -10.93 -5.95 28.09
N ILE A 13 -10.84 -6.82 27.07
CA ILE A 13 -11.77 -6.83 25.95
C ILE A 13 -12.98 -7.69 26.30
N ARG A 14 -14.20 -7.13 26.19
CA ARG A 14 -15.44 -7.90 26.47
C ARG A 14 -15.74 -9.00 25.44
N ARG A 15 -15.39 -8.76 24.17
CA ARG A 15 -15.62 -9.68 23.04
C ARG A 15 -14.33 -10.44 22.74
N ASN A 16 -14.06 -11.49 23.51
CA ASN A 16 -12.80 -12.25 23.43
C ASN A 16 -12.60 -12.89 22.05
N ASP A 17 -13.68 -13.21 21.32
CA ASP A 17 -13.65 -13.67 19.93
C ASP A 17 -13.00 -12.66 18.96
N ARG A 18 -12.78 -11.43 19.41
CA ARG A 18 -12.18 -10.33 18.65
C ARG A 18 -10.87 -9.84 19.27
N ALA A 19 -10.47 -10.37 20.42
CA ALA A 19 -9.23 -9.96 21.06
C ALA A 19 -8.04 -10.51 20.29
N VAL A 20 -7.00 -9.69 20.13
CA VAL A 20 -5.71 -10.14 19.60
C VAL A 20 -4.74 -10.23 20.77
N GLU A 21 -4.30 -11.44 21.08
CA GLU A 21 -3.34 -11.74 22.15
C GLU A 21 -1.89 -11.82 21.65
N ASP A 22 -1.69 -11.83 20.32
CA ASP A 22 -0.37 -11.90 19.70
C ASP A 22 0.29 -10.51 19.62
N ASP A 23 1.25 -10.26 20.50
CA ASP A 23 2.06 -9.04 20.52
C ASP A 23 2.82 -8.80 19.21
N ALA A 24 3.25 -9.85 18.50
CA ALA A 24 3.95 -9.69 17.23
C ALA A 24 3.03 -9.06 16.17
N TRP A 25 1.76 -9.47 16.16
CA TRP A 25 0.74 -8.86 15.32
C TRP A 25 0.52 -7.38 15.68
N ILE A 26 0.45 -7.05 16.98
CA ILE A 26 0.27 -5.67 17.45
C ILE A 26 1.44 -4.77 16.98
N LYS A 27 2.67 -5.24 17.17
CA LYS A 27 3.88 -4.53 16.72
C LYS A 27 3.86 -4.31 15.21
N GLN A 28 3.57 -5.35 14.43
CA GLN A 28 3.47 -5.25 12.98
C GLN A 28 2.42 -4.21 12.55
N PHE A 29 1.25 -4.23 13.19
CA PHE A 29 0.19 -3.25 12.92
C PHE A 29 0.66 -1.81 13.19
N LEU A 30 1.36 -1.58 14.30
CA LEU A 30 1.90 -0.26 14.65
C LEU A 30 3.02 0.23 13.69
N HIS A 31 3.83 -0.69 13.17
CA HIS A 31 4.83 -0.35 12.14
C HIS A 31 4.17 0.08 10.83
N GLN A 32 3.07 -0.56 10.43
CA GLN A 32 2.38 -0.29 9.17
C GLN A 32 1.44 0.91 9.22
N ALA A 33 0.72 1.10 10.33
CA ALA A 33 -0.29 2.14 10.43
C ALA A 33 0.33 3.55 10.37
N ALA A 34 -0.21 4.41 9.50
CA ALA A 34 0.35 5.73 9.25
C ALA A 34 -0.16 6.80 10.23
N VAL A 35 -1.37 6.66 10.77
CA VAL A 35 -2.04 7.73 11.51
C VAL A 35 -2.67 7.14 12.77
N GLY A 36 -2.60 7.86 13.88
CA GLY A 36 -3.30 7.52 15.11
C GLY A 36 -3.88 8.74 15.81
N THR A 37 -4.78 8.49 16.75
CA THR A 37 -5.51 9.52 17.49
C THR A 37 -5.10 9.50 18.95
N LEU A 38 -4.50 10.60 19.40
CA LEU A 38 -4.16 10.87 20.79
C LEU A 38 -5.36 11.47 21.51
N ALA A 39 -5.68 10.92 22.68
CA ALA A 39 -6.62 11.46 23.63
C ALA A 39 -5.90 12.00 24.87
N THR A 40 -6.20 13.24 25.23
CA THR A 40 -5.72 13.92 26.45
C THR A 40 -6.92 14.43 27.24
N VAL A 41 -6.72 14.80 28.51
CA VAL A 41 -7.79 15.33 29.37
C VAL A 41 -7.33 16.64 30.03
N HIS A 42 -8.23 17.60 30.12
CA HIS A 42 -8.06 18.80 30.94
C HIS A 42 -9.34 19.08 31.70
N GLU A 43 -9.26 19.20 33.03
CA GLU A 43 -10.42 19.40 33.93
C GLU A 43 -11.57 18.41 33.67
N GLY A 44 -11.25 17.16 33.35
CA GLY A 44 -12.22 16.10 33.06
C GLY A 44 -12.79 16.13 31.62
N GLN A 45 -12.53 17.16 30.83
CA GLN A 45 -12.92 17.22 29.42
C GLN A 45 -11.88 16.47 28.55
N PRO A 46 -12.26 15.39 27.83
CA PRO A 46 -11.38 14.74 26.88
C PRO A 46 -11.22 15.58 25.60
N PHE A 47 -10.01 15.55 25.04
CA PHE A 47 -9.64 16.13 23.76
C PHE A 47 -9.01 15.06 22.89
N VAL A 48 -9.26 15.10 21.58
CA VAL A 48 -8.64 14.19 20.61
C VAL A 48 -7.91 14.96 19.53
N ASN A 49 -6.72 14.49 19.16
CA ASN A 49 -5.92 15.00 18.05
C ASN A 49 -5.32 13.84 17.25
N THR A 50 -5.27 13.99 15.93
CA THR A 50 -4.80 12.96 15.01
C THR A 50 -3.44 13.32 14.45
N ASN A 51 -2.50 12.38 14.49
CA ASN A 51 -1.10 12.62 14.11
C ASN A 51 -0.51 11.43 13.34
N LEU A 52 0.49 11.73 12.50
CA LEU A 52 1.47 10.74 12.09
C LEU A 52 2.27 10.27 13.31
N PHE A 53 2.69 9.01 13.30
CA PHE A 53 3.43 8.42 14.41
C PHE A 53 4.39 7.32 13.94
N VAL A 54 5.44 7.09 14.72
CA VAL A 54 6.27 5.89 14.60
C VAL A 54 6.24 5.13 15.93
N TYR A 55 6.22 3.81 15.84
CA TYR A 55 6.40 2.93 16.98
C TYR A 55 7.87 2.56 17.08
N ASP A 56 8.50 2.94 18.18
CA ASP A 56 9.87 2.61 18.53
C ASP A 56 9.86 1.38 19.43
N GLU A 57 10.29 0.24 18.89
CA GLU A 57 10.30 -1.03 19.62
C GLU A 57 11.35 -1.05 20.73
N ASP A 58 12.50 -0.41 20.53
CA ASP A 58 13.63 -0.41 21.47
C ASP A 58 13.24 0.26 22.79
N THR A 59 12.48 1.34 22.71
CA THR A 59 11.99 2.08 23.89
C THR A 59 10.53 1.79 24.21
N HIS A 60 9.90 0.86 23.49
CA HIS A 60 8.49 0.50 23.61
C HIS A 60 7.57 1.73 23.71
N SER A 61 7.68 2.61 22.71
CA SER A 61 7.09 3.94 22.75
C SER A 61 6.45 4.35 21.43
N ILE A 62 5.42 5.19 21.50
CA ILE A 62 4.87 5.90 20.35
C ILE A 62 5.48 7.29 20.28
N ILE A 63 6.02 7.63 19.11
CA ILE A 63 6.70 8.90 18.85
C ILE A 63 5.88 9.70 17.84
N MET A 64 5.68 10.98 18.13
CA MET A 64 4.98 11.92 17.26
C MET A 64 5.57 13.32 17.41
N HIS A 65 5.30 14.20 16.45
CA HIS A 65 5.68 15.60 16.57
C HIS A 65 4.46 16.51 16.43
N THR A 66 4.45 17.62 17.18
CA THR A 66 3.54 18.75 16.97
C THR A 66 4.23 20.06 17.38
N ALA A 67 3.50 21.16 17.40
CA ALA A 67 4.04 22.45 17.82
C ALA A 67 4.36 22.44 19.33
N HIS A 68 5.40 23.17 19.74
CA HIS A 68 5.73 23.43 21.16
C HIS A 68 4.67 24.24 21.92
N VAL A 69 3.68 24.79 21.21
CA VAL A 69 2.56 25.51 21.79
C VAL A 69 1.24 24.96 21.28
N GLY A 70 0.24 24.87 22.15
CA GLY A 70 -1.09 24.42 21.77
C GLY A 70 -1.81 23.65 22.87
N ARG A 71 -2.99 23.12 22.53
CA ARG A 71 -3.84 22.39 23.47
C ARG A 71 -3.17 21.14 24.01
N THR A 72 -2.50 20.35 23.15
CA THR A 72 -1.84 19.10 23.55
C THR A 72 -0.78 19.35 24.62
N VAL A 73 0.12 20.30 24.39
CA VAL A 73 1.17 20.69 25.36
C VAL A 73 0.55 21.16 26.68
N ALA A 74 -0.47 22.03 26.62
CA ALA A 74 -1.14 22.54 27.81
C ALA A 74 -1.81 21.42 28.63
N ASN A 75 -2.48 20.48 27.96
CA ASN A 75 -3.13 19.34 28.62
C ASN A 75 -2.08 18.44 29.31
N LEU A 76 -0.97 18.14 28.62
CA LEU A 76 0.10 17.31 29.17
C LEU A 76 0.82 17.94 30.37
N GLY A 77 0.87 19.27 30.44
CA GLY A 77 1.33 19.98 31.63
C GLY A 77 0.44 19.76 32.87
N SER A 78 -0.83 19.38 32.67
CA SER A 78 -1.78 19.07 33.75
C SER A 78 -1.92 17.58 34.06
N ALA A 79 -1.85 16.72 33.04
CA ALA A 79 -1.95 15.27 33.18
C ALA A 79 -1.17 14.56 32.07
N SER A 80 -0.24 13.70 32.44
CA SER A 80 0.59 12.94 31.49
C SER A 80 -0.06 11.64 31.01
N SER A 81 -1.10 11.15 31.70
CA SER A 81 -1.83 9.95 31.28
C SER A 81 -2.62 10.22 30.01
N VAL A 82 -2.38 9.39 29.00
CA VAL A 82 -3.01 9.50 27.68
C VAL A 82 -3.55 8.16 27.20
N CYS A 83 -4.44 8.23 26.23
CA CYS A 83 -4.88 7.09 25.43
C CYS A 83 -4.55 7.36 23.96
N PHE A 84 -3.90 6.44 23.27
CA PHE A 84 -3.61 6.55 21.84
C PHE A 84 -4.30 5.41 21.10
N SER A 85 -5.09 5.72 20.08
CA SER A 85 -5.88 4.74 19.36
C SER A 85 -5.57 4.77 17.88
N ILE A 86 -5.46 3.59 17.29
CA ILE A 86 -5.28 3.38 15.86
C ILE A 86 -6.38 2.44 15.40
N MET A 87 -6.99 2.73 14.26
CA MET A 87 -7.97 1.83 13.64
C MET A 87 -7.79 1.74 12.13
N GLU A 88 -8.14 0.58 11.61
CA GLU A 88 -8.26 0.28 10.20
C GLU A 88 -9.65 -0.33 9.97
N MET A 89 -10.35 0.16 8.95
CA MET A 89 -11.66 -0.35 8.56
C MET A 89 -11.51 -1.22 7.31
N GLY A 90 -12.03 -2.44 7.38
CA GLY A 90 -12.11 -3.37 6.26
C GLY A 90 -13.46 -3.28 5.53
N ARG A 91 -13.94 -4.42 5.02
CA ARG A 91 -15.21 -4.51 4.30
C ARG A 91 -16.41 -4.36 5.24
N LEU A 92 -17.49 -3.78 4.72
CA LEU A 92 -18.83 -3.84 5.29
C LEU A 92 -19.44 -5.21 4.95
N LEU A 93 -20.08 -5.81 5.95
CA LEU A 93 -20.59 -7.18 5.92
C LEU A 93 -22.12 -7.13 5.99
N PRO A 94 -22.83 -7.27 4.86
CA PRO A 94 -24.28 -7.24 4.85
C PRO A 94 -24.88 -8.48 5.50
N ALA A 95 -26.09 -8.31 6.04
CA ALA A 95 -26.91 -9.39 6.59
C ALA A 95 -28.39 -9.14 6.29
N PRO A 96 -29.25 -10.19 6.27
CA PRO A 96 -30.69 -10.04 6.10
C PRO A 96 -31.33 -9.18 7.20
N GLU A 97 -30.86 -9.32 8.44
CA GLU A 97 -31.29 -8.51 9.58
C GLU A 97 -30.39 -7.30 9.78
N ALA A 98 -30.99 -6.12 9.96
CA ALA A 98 -30.26 -4.86 10.12
C ALA A 98 -29.26 -4.84 11.31
N LEU A 99 -29.52 -5.62 12.36
CA LEU A 99 -28.65 -5.70 13.54
C LEU A 99 -27.45 -6.64 13.36
N GLU A 100 -27.45 -7.47 12.32
CA GLU A 100 -26.35 -8.38 11.99
C GLU A 100 -25.40 -7.76 10.94
N PHE A 101 -25.74 -6.59 10.40
CA PHE A 101 -24.83 -5.79 9.58
C PHE A 101 -23.57 -5.47 10.39
N SER A 102 -22.41 -5.70 9.81
CA SER A 102 -21.15 -5.56 10.53
C SER A 102 -20.08 -4.93 9.64
N VAL A 103 -18.91 -4.68 10.23
CA VAL A 103 -17.71 -4.23 9.53
C VAL A 103 -16.52 -5.08 9.97
N GLU A 104 -15.61 -5.34 9.06
CA GLU A 104 -14.27 -5.80 9.39
C GLU A 104 -13.44 -4.63 9.92
N TYR A 105 -12.59 -4.89 10.89
CA TYR A 105 -11.71 -3.86 11.42
C TYR A 105 -10.53 -4.48 12.13
N ALA A 106 -9.46 -3.69 12.24
CA ALA A 106 -8.33 -3.92 13.12
C ALA A 106 -8.09 -2.64 13.91
N GLY A 107 -7.64 -2.75 15.15
CA GLY A 107 -7.32 -1.57 15.94
C GLY A 107 -6.55 -1.89 17.20
N VAL A 108 -5.73 -0.93 17.61
CA VAL A 108 -4.92 -1.00 18.82
C VAL A 108 -5.23 0.23 19.67
N THR A 109 -5.49 0.01 20.96
CA THR A 109 -5.66 1.05 21.96
C THR A 109 -4.53 0.94 22.97
N ILE A 110 -3.79 2.02 23.12
CA ILE A 110 -2.60 2.15 23.95
C ILE A 110 -2.92 3.08 25.11
N PHE A 111 -2.57 2.67 26.32
CA PHE A 111 -2.58 3.49 27.52
C PHE A 111 -1.13 3.72 27.95
N GLY A 112 -0.81 4.96 28.29
CA GLY A 112 0.56 5.29 28.64
C GLY A 112 0.73 6.70 29.19
N LYS A 113 1.99 7.10 29.32
CA LYS A 113 2.39 8.43 29.76
C LYS A 113 3.09 9.17 28.64
N ALA A 114 2.53 10.32 28.28
CA ALA A 114 3.12 11.23 27.30
C ALA A 114 4.02 12.25 27.99
N GLU A 115 5.17 12.50 27.38
CA GLU A 115 6.11 13.55 27.76
C GLU A 115 6.68 14.24 26.52
N ILE A 116 7.16 15.47 26.70
CA ILE A 116 7.93 16.18 25.68
C ILE A 116 9.40 15.77 25.85
N VAL A 117 10.08 15.54 24.73
CA VAL A 117 11.51 15.22 24.72
C VAL A 117 12.31 16.52 24.67
N ASP A 118 12.94 16.88 25.79
CA ASP A 118 13.71 18.12 25.94
C ASP A 118 15.14 18.03 25.40
N ASP A 119 15.71 16.82 25.32
CA ASP A 119 17.07 16.61 24.81
C ASP A 119 17.12 16.73 23.27
N GLU A 120 17.88 17.69 22.77
CA GLU A 120 17.94 18.00 21.33
C GLU A 120 18.48 16.83 20.49
N ALA A 121 19.43 16.06 21.02
CA ALA A 121 20.00 14.91 20.31
C ALA A 121 18.98 13.77 20.19
N GLN A 122 18.28 13.46 21.30
CA GLN A 122 17.20 12.48 21.32
C GLN A 122 16.04 12.92 20.42
N ALA A 123 15.63 14.20 20.49
CA ALA A 123 14.58 14.73 19.63
C ALA A 123 14.94 14.59 18.14
N THR A 124 16.20 14.87 17.77
CA THR A 124 16.69 14.71 16.39
C THR A 124 16.62 13.25 15.94
N GLN A 125 17.08 12.31 16.77
CA GLN A 125 17.01 10.88 16.47
C GLN A 125 15.56 10.41 16.28
N LEU A 126 14.65 10.85 17.15
CA LEU A 126 13.24 10.48 17.09
C LEU A 126 12.51 11.07 15.88
N LEU A 127 12.88 12.29 15.45
CA LEU A 127 12.41 12.86 14.19
C LEU A 127 12.92 12.07 12.98
N GLN A 128 14.15 11.55 13.04
CA GLN A 128 14.69 10.70 11.99
C GLN A 128 13.87 9.41 11.84
N LEU A 129 13.46 8.77 12.95
CA LEU A 129 12.60 7.58 12.90
C LEU A 129 11.27 7.84 12.16
N LEU A 130 10.69 9.03 12.32
CA LEU A 130 9.50 9.43 11.55
C LEU A 130 9.84 9.53 10.06
N LEU A 131 10.93 10.19 9.70
CA LEU A 131 11.34 10.34 8.30
C LEU A 131 11.65 8.99 7.65
N ASP A 132 12.35 8.10 8.35
CA ASP A 132 12.66 6.75 7.86
C ASP A 132 11.37 5.94 7.60
N LYS A 133 10.33 6.14 8.40
CA LYS A 133 9.02 5.49 8.19
C LYS A 133 8.28 6.03 6.96
N TYR A 134 8.22 7.35 6.79
CA TYR A 134 7.33 7.97 5.79
C TYR A 134 8.03 8.37 4.48
N ALA A 135 9.34 8.54 4.49
CA ALA A 135 10.14 8.94 3.35
C ALA A 135 11.50 8.21 3.33
N PRO A 136 11.53 6.86 3.38
CA PRO A 136 12.78 6.07 3.43
C PRO A 136 13.70 6.26 2.20
N HIS A 137 13.18 6.85 1.13
CA HIS A 137 13.94 7.14 -0.10
C HIS A 137 14.62 8.52 -0.07
N LEU A 138 14.31 9.38 0.92
CA LEU A 138 14.88 10.72 1.04
C LEU A 138 15.92 10.75 2.16
N HIS A 139 17.12 11.23 1.85
CA HIS A 139 18.25 11.26 2.76
C HIS A 139 18.67 12.70 3.10
N ALA A 140 18.91 12.94 4.38
CA ALA A 140 19.41 14.23 4.84
C ALA A 140 20.85 14.45 4.34
N GLY A 141 21.10 15.61 3.72
CA GLY A 141 22.35 15.96 3.05
C GLY A 141 22.27 15.83 1.54
N ASP A 142 21.48 14.89 1.03
CA ASP A 142 21.31 14.63 -0.41
C ASP A 142 20.03 15.29 -0.94
N ASP A 143 18.88 14.93 -0.36
CA ASP A 143 17.56 15.37 -0.82
C ASP A 143 17.05 16.60 -0.05
N TYR A 144 17.42 16.74 1.22
CA TYR A 144 17.05 17.86 2.08
C TYR A 144 18.13 18.14 3.13
N ARG A 145 18.18 19.36 3.67
CA ARG A 145 19.15 19.70 4.72
C ARG A 145 18.77 19.09 6.08
N PRO A 146 19.73 18.69 6.91
CA PRO A 146 19.46 18.27 8.28
C PRO A 146 18.75 19.35 9.13
N PRO A 147 18.03 18.94 10.20
CA PRO A 147 17.48 19.87 11.19
C PRO A 147 18.57 20.74 11.82
N VAL A 148 18.30 22.02 12.04
CA VAL A 148 19.19 22.92 12.81
C VAL A 148 18.60 23.23 14.19
N PRO A 149 19.42 23.57 15.21
CA PRO A 149 18.95 23.73 16.59
C PRO A 149 17.78 24.71 16.77
N GLU A 150 17.74 25.79 15.99
CA GLU A 150 16.64 26.76 16.05
C GLU A 150 15.28 26.16 15.64
N GLU A 151 15.27 25.13 14.80
CA GLU A 151 14.05 24.45 14.36
C GLU A 151 13.53 23.44 15.37
N LEU A 152 14.44 22.84 16.13
CA LEU A 152 14.11 21.96 17.24
C LEU A 152 13.41 22.74 18.37
N LYS A 153 13.71 24.03 18.52
CA LYS A 153 13.04 24.92 19.49
C LYS A 153 11.57 25.23 19.18
N ARG A 154 11.10 24.99 17.95
CA ARG A 154 9.69 25.20 17.54
C ARG A 154 8.91 23.90 17.27
N THR A 155 9.61 22.76 17.24
CA THR A 155 9.05 21.44 17.02
C THR A 155 9.11 20.61 18.31
N ALA A 156 7.95 20.31 18.90
CA ALA A 156 7.88 19.42 20.06
C ALA A 156 7.80 17.98 19.60
N VAL A 157 8.76 17.17 20.04
CA VAL A 157 8.72 15.71 19.91
C VAL A 157 8.09 15.15 21.17
N PHE A 158 7.02 14.38 21.01
CA PHE A 158 6.32 13.71 22.09
C PHE A 158 6.66 12.23 22.05
N ARG A 159 6.89 11.69 23.24
CA ARG A 159 7.00 10.26 23.47
C ARG A 159 5.87 9.82 24.38
N ILE A 160 5.12 8.81 23.94
CA ILE A 160 4.19 8.07 24.78
C ILE A 160 4.88 6.77 25.17
N ARG A 161 5.29 6.66 26.43
CA ARG A 161 5.75 5.38 26.98
C ARG A 161 4.52 4.49 27.16
N ILE A 162 4.52 3.36 26.48
CA ILE A 162 3.40 2.40 26.52
C ILE A 162 3.45 1.71 27.89
N GLU A 163 2.39 1.84 28.68
CA GLU A 163 2.22 1.09 29.93
C GLU A 163 1.42 -0.19 29.68
N GLU A 164 0.36 -0.07 28.88
CA GLU A 164 -0.57 -1.15 28.57
C GLU A 164 -1.12 -0.97 27.15
N TRP A 165 -1.38 -2.06 26.43
CA TRP A 165 -2.13 -2.01 25.17
C TRP A 165 -3.18 -3.11 25.07
N SER A 166 -4.15 -2.90 24.20
CA SER A 166 -5.11 -3.93 23.80
C SER A 166 -5.39 -3.82 22.31
N ALA A 167 -5.60 -4.95 21.67
CA ALA A 167 -5.86 -5.00 20.24
C ALA A 167 -7.13 -5.80 19.95
N LYS A 168 -7.90 -5.31 18.98
CA LYS A 168 -9.11 -5.96 18.51
C LYS A 168 -9.12 -6.09 17.00
N LYS A 169 -9.51 -7.26 16.53
CA LYS A 169 -9.69 -7.55 15.11
C LYS A 169 -11.00 -8.29 14.87
N LYS A 170 -11.69 -7.91 13.80
CA LYS A 170 -12.72 -8.74 13.17
C LYS A 170 -12.40 -8.77 11.69
N GLU A 171 -12.09 -9.94 11.18
CA GLU A 171 -11.89 -10.22 9.77
C GLU A 171 -12.61 -11.52 9.48
N VAL A 172 -13.30 -11.60 8.35
CA VAL A 172 -14.02 -12.80 7.93
C VAL A 172 -13.46 -13.28 6.60
N GLY A 173 -13.63 -14.56 6.30
CA GLY A 173 -13.25 -15.11 5.00
C GLY A 173 -14.18 -14.63 3.88
N GLU A 174 -14.67 -15.58 3.09
CA GLU A 174 -15.73 -15.27 2.13
C GLU A 174 -17.01 -14.84 2.85
N HIS A 175 -17.54 -13.69 2.46
CA HIS A 175 -18.81 -13.16 2.97
C HIS A 175 -19.59 -12.61 1.77
N PRO A 176 -20.65 -13.29 1.29
CA PRO A 176 -21.37 -12.89 0.11
C PRO A 176 -21.88 -11.44 0.19
N GLY A 177 -21.55 -10.66 -0.83
CA GLY A 177 -21.94 -9.25 -0.91
C GLY A 177 -21.19 -8.32 0.04
N ALA A 178 -20.12 -8.78 0.72
CA ALA A 178 -19.25 -7.88 1.45
C ALA A 178 -18.66 -6.82 0.51
N PHE A 179 -18.70 -5.56 0.92
CA PHE A 179 -18.34 -4.44 0.05
C PHE A 179 -17.50 -3.42 0.80
N TRP A 180 -16.66 -2.68 0.09
CA TRP A 180 -15.92 -1.59 0.71
C TRP A 180 -16.83 -0.37 0.85
N PHE A 181 -16.65 0.40 1.92
CA PHE A 181 -17.32 1.69 2.02
C PHE A 181 -16.85 2.56 0.86
N ALA A 182 -17.77 2.92 -0.04
CA ALA A 182 -17.48 3.75 -1.20
C ALA A 182 -16.96 5.12 -0.72
N GLN A 183 -15.64 5.28 -0.77
CA GLN A 183 -15.01 6.52 -0.36
C GLN A 183 -15.26 7.55 -1.46
N ASN A 184 -15.70 8.75 -1.07
CA ASN A 184 -15.59 9.94 -1.91
C ASN A 184 -14.64 10.89 -1.19
N PRO A 185 -13.31 10.68 -1.32
CA PRO A 185 -12.33 11.38 -0.51
C PRO A 185 -12.49 12.89 -0.66
N ILE A 186 -12.46 13.62 0.45
CA ILE A 186 -12.57 15.09 0.41
C ILE A 186 -11.33 15.71 -0.26
N LEU A 187 -10.16 15.17 0.03
CA LEU A 187 -8.89 15.66 -0.49
C LEU A 187 -8.69 15.22 -1.95
N GLN A 188 -8.39 16.18 -2.83
CA GLN A 188 -8.12 15.93 -4.24
C GLN A 188 -6.94 14.95 -4.43
N SER A 189 -5.87 15.10 -3.67
CA SER A 189 -4.70 14.22 -3.75
C SER A 189 -5.03 12.75 -3.44
N VAL A 190 -6.06 12.48 -2.65
CA VAL A 190 -6.53 11.11 -2.38
C VAL A 190 -7.36 10.59 -3.55
N ARG A 191 -8.22 11.43 -4.16
CA ARG A 191 -8.97 11.06 -5.38
C ARG A 191 -8.05 10.77 -6.55
N GLU A 192 -7.02 11.59 -6.75
CA GLU A 192 -6.04 11.44 -7.82
C GLU A 192 -5.16 10.20 -7.64
N ARG A 193 -4.84 9.82 -6.38
CA ARG A 193 -4.14 8.56 -6.08
C ARG A 193 -4.91 7.34 -6.61
N GLU A 194 -6.24 7.40 -6.58
CA GLU A 194 -7.13 6.30 -7.00
C GLU A 194 -7.54 6.41 -8.48
N ALA A 195 -7.30 7.56 -9.14
CA ALA A 195 -7.70 7.83 -10.51
C ALA A 195 -6.49 7.87 -11.47
N TRP A 196 -5.85 6.73 -11.71
CA TRP A 196 -4.99 6.61 -12.90
C TRP A 196 -5.82 6.15 -14.10
N GLN A 197 -5.52 6.68 -15.28
CA GLN A 197 -6.10 6.22 -16.53
C GLN A 197 -4.96 6.05 -17.52
N GLY A 198 -4.75 4.81 -17.94
CA GLY A 198 -3.77 4.47 -18.96
C GLY A 198 -4.40 4.15 -20.30
N THR A 199 -3.55 3.81 -21.25
CA THR A 199 -3.96 3.42 -22.62
C THR A 199 -3.13 2.24 -23.07
N LEU A 200 -3.79 1.27 -23.70
CA LEU A 200 -3.10 0.20 -24.40
C LEU A 200 -2.57 0.72 -25.73
N ARG A 201 -1.26 0.68 -25.92
CA ARG A 201 -0.58 1.22 -27.11
C ARG A 201 -0.24 0.17 -28.14
N GLY A 202 -0.02 -1.06 -27.73
CA GLY A 202 0.35 -2.16 -28.62
C GLY A 202 -0.01 -3.51 -28.04
N ILE A 203 -0.35 -4.44 -28.92
CA ILE A 203 -0.66 -5.84 -28.60
C ILE A 203 0.34 -6.68 -29.38
N PHE A 204 1.08 -7.51 -28.67
CA PHE A 204 2.15 -8.34 -29.22
C PHE A 204 1.90 -9.80 -28.89
N ILE A 205 1.98 -10.65 -29.90
CA ILE A 205 1.78 -12.09 -29.80
C ILE A 205 3.07 -12.77 -30.21
N THR A 206 3.52 -13.75 -29.44
CA THR A 206 4.57 -14.66 -29.89
C THR A 206 3.97 -16.06 -30.00
N PRO A 207 3.62 -16.55 -31.21
CA PRO A 207 2.94 -17.82 -31.37
C PRO A 207 3.74 -19.02 -30.83
N ASP A 208 5.05 -19.02 -31.08
CA ASP A 208 5.94 -20.12 -30.70
C ASP A 208 7.01 -19.70 -29.68
N VAL A 209 7.47 -20.66 -28.88
CA VAL A 209 8.59 -20.44 -27.96
C VAL A 209 9.85 -20.11 -28.76
N GLY A 210 10.37 -18.90 -28.58
CA GLY A 210 11.51 -18.38 -29.35
C GLY A 210 11.16 -17.87 -30.75
N GLY A 211 9.88 -17.86 -31.14
CA GLY A 211 9.41 -17.37 -32.44
C GLY A 211 9.45 -15.85 -32.61
N THR A 212 8.99 -15.39 -33.77
CA THR A 212 8.84 -13.96 -34.09
C THR A 212 7.69 -13.35 -33.30
N VAL A 213 7.84 -12.09 -32.91
CA VAL A 213 6.77 -11.32 -32.26
C VAL A 213 5.96 -10.62 -33.35
N GLU A 214 4.65 -10.77 -33.29
CA GLU A 214 3.68 -10.18 -34.21
C GLU A 214 2.88 -9.09 -33.48
N GLU A 215 2.68 -7.94 -34.13
CA GLU A 215 1.88 -6.83 -33.57
C GLU A 215 0.46 -6.88 -34.14
N HIS A 216 -0.53 -6.73 -33.26
CA HIS A 216 -1.95 -6.78 -33.59
C HIS A 216 -2.66 -5.50 -33.16
N GLN A 217 -3.73 -5.14 -33.88
CA GLN A 217 -4.60 -4.02 -33.52
C GLN A 217 -5.74 -4.45 -32.57
N GLU A 218 -6.15 -5.71 -32.65
CA GLU A 218 -7.14 -6.30 -31.75
C GLU A 218 -6.83 -7.78 -31.51
N ILE A 219 -7.20 -8.28 -30.34
CA ILE A 219 -7.03 -9.69 -29.98
C ILE A 219 -8.10 -10.14 -28.99
N GLU A 220 -8.47 -11.41 -29.04
CA GLU A 220 -9.32 -12.04 -28.04
C GLU A 220 -8.48 -12.51 -26.84
N ALA A 221 -8.94 -12.17 -25.65
CA ALA A 221 -8.39 -12.58 -24.36
C ALA A 221 -9.32 -13.60 -23.72
N ILE A 222 -8.80 -14.77 -23.35
CA ILE A 222 -9.56 -15.87 -22.76
C ILE A 222 -9.23 -15.98 -21.27
N ALA A 223 -10.26 -15.97 -20.44
CA ALA A 223 -10.12 -16.13 -19.00
C ALA A 223 -9.38 -17.43 -18.64
N GLY A 224 -8.37 -17.32 -17.79
CA GLY A 224 -7.50 -18.43 -17.36
C GLY A 224 -6.60 -19.05 -18.44
N HIS A 225 -6.59 -18.54 -19.68
CA HIS A 225 -5.82 -19.12 -20.79
C HIS A 225 -4.82 -18.16 -21.43
N GLY A 226 -5.09 -16.85 -21.48
CA GLY A 226 -4.18 -15.87 -22.11
C GLY A 226 -4.79 -15.20 -23.34
N LEU A 227 -3.93 -14.69 -24.22
CA LEU A 227 -4.35 -14.11 -25.50
C LEU A 227 -4.37 -15.18 -26.59
N VAL A 228 -5.42 -15.17 -27.41
CA VAL A 228 -5.55 -16.11 -28.54
C VAL A 228 -4.33 -16.01 -29.45
N GLY A 229 -3.75 -17.16 -29.77
CA GLY A 229 -2.58 -17.26 -30.66
C GLY A 229 -1.23 -17.03 -29.98
N ASP A 230 -1.17 -16.68 -28.68
CA ASP A 230 0.11 -16.56 -27.97
C ASP A 230 0.62 -17.92 -27.47
N ARG A 231 1.95 -18.08 -27.39
CA ARG A 231 2.60 -19.29 -26.87
C ARG A 231 2.10 -19.72 -25.49
N HIS A 232 1.68 -18.77 -24.65
CA HIS A 232 1.16 -19.07 -23.32
C HIS A 232 -0.29 -19.55 -23.31
N ASN A 233 -1.03 -19.42 -24.43
CA ASN A 233 -2.42 -19.86 -24.60
C ASN A 233 -2.56 -21.40 -24.67
N SER A 234 -1.48 -22.12 -24.96
CA SER A 234 -1.48 -23.59 -25.12
C SER A 234 -0.87 -24.34 -23.93
N ALA A 235 -0.52 -23.62 -22.84
CA ALA A 235 0.15 -24.22 -21.71
C ALA A 235 -0.76 -25.16 -20.91
N SER A 236 -0.31 -26.38 -20.65
CA SER A 236 -1.07 -27.47 -20.00
C SER A 236 -1.32 -27.28 -18.50
N THR A 237 -0.88 -26.15 -17.93
CA THR A 237 -0.95 -25.84 -16.50
C THR A 237 -1.37 -24.38 -16.28
N PRO A 238 -2.37 -24.10 -15.41
CA PRO A 238 -2.86 -22.76 -15.11
C PRO A 238 -1.77 -21.76 -14.67
N SER A 239 -0.71 -22.24 -14.03
CA SER A 239 0.42 -21.42 -13.55
C SER A 239 1.28 -20.80 -14.67
N MET A 240 1.07 -21.21 -15.93
CA MET A 240 1.83 -20.75 -17.10
C MET A 240 0.98 -19.92 -18.08
N ALA A 241 -0.34 -19.90 -17.90
CA ALA A 241 -1.32 -19.19 -18.73
C ALA A 241 -1.52 -17.76 -18.23
N GLY A 242 -0.54 -16.89 -18.48
CA GLY A 242 -0.53 -15.50 -18.03
C GLY A 242 -0.45 -14.51 -19.17
N ILE A 243 -0.99 -13.32 -18.96
CA ILE A 243 -0.77 -12.16 -19.83
C ILE A 243 0.36 -11.32 -19.24
N THR A 244 1.16 -10.69 -20.10
CA THR A 244 2.26 -9.83 -19.63
C THR A 244 2.12 -8.42 -20.15
N LEU A 245 2.32 -7.45 -19.27
CA LEU A 245 2.22 -6.01 -19.55
C LEU A 245 3.56 -5.34 -19.30
N PHE A 246 3.84 -4.28 -20.05
CA PHE A 246 5.05 -3.47 -19.90
C PHE A 246 4.75 -2.03 -20.33
N SER A 247 5.48 -1.07 -19.76
CA SER A 247 5.19 0.34 -20.00
C SER A 247 6.10 0.93 -21.09
N LEU A 248 5.58 1.86 -21.87
CA LEU A 248 6.39 2.61 -22.83
C LEU A 248 7.38 3.52 -22.10
N GLU A 249 6.98 4.03 -20.94
CA GLU A 249 7.79 4.84 -20.04
C GLU A 249 9.06 4.10 -19.61
N ASP A 250 8.97 2.81 -19.26
CA ASP A 250 10.13 1.98 -18.91
C ASP A 250 11.05 1.75 -20.11
N VAL A 251 10.49 1.49 -21.30
CA VAL A 251 11.29 1.33 -22.53
C VAL A 251 12.03 2.63 -22.86
N GLN A 252 11.35 3.78 -22.76
CA GLN A 252 11.96 5.09 -22.99
C GLN A 252 13.05 5.40 -21.95
N ALA A 253 12.79 5.15 -20.68
CA ALA A 253 13.77 5.35 -19.61
C ALA A 253 15.02 4.48 -19.80
N VAL A 254 14.86 3.21 -20.18
CA VAL A 254 16.01 2.34 -20.52
C VAL A 254 16.80 2.91 -21.69
N ASN A 255 16.12 3.39 -22.73
CA ASN A 255 16.78 3.94 -23.90
C ASN A 255 17.58 5.20 -23.56
N ASP A 256 16.99 6.10 -22.79
CA ASP A 256 17.59 7.39 -22.42
C ASP A 256 18.73 7.24 -21.41
N GLU A 257 18.55 6.39 -20.39
CA GLU A 257 19.54 6.20 -19.31
C GLU A 257 20.73 5.32 -19.75
N TYR A 258 20.47 4.28 -20.55
CA TYR A 258 21.49 3.27 -20.88
C TYR A 258 21.95 3.33 -22.34
N ASN A 259 21.42 4.26 -23.15
CA ASN A 259 21.72 4.38 -24.59
C ASN A 259 21.51 3.07 -25.38
N ILE A 260 20.54 2.26 -24.95
CA ILE A 260 20.14 1.03 -25.61
C ILE A 260 18.96 1.38 -26.50
N PRO A 261 18.98 1.24 -27.83
CA PRO A 261 17.84 1.61 -28.68
C PRO A 261 16.77 0.50 -28.68
N LEU A 262 16.25 0.15 -27.50
CA LEU A 262 15.27 -0.91 -27.32
C LEU A 262 13.93 -0.50 -27.93
N GLN A 263 13.43 -1.31 -28.86
CA GLN A 263 12.09 -1.18 -29.42
C GLN A 263 11.09 -1.97 -28.55
N PRO A 264 9.84 -1.49 -28.37
CA PRO A 264 8.85 -2.19 -27.56
C PRO A 264 8.64 -3.66 -27.95
N ILE A 265 8.66 -3.97 -29.25
CA ILE A 265 8.54 -5.35 -29.76
C ILE A 265 9.64 -6.30 -29.25
N GLN A 266 10.82 -5.75 -28.91
CA GLN A 266 11.96 -6.52 -28.39
C GLN A 266 11.78 -6.94 -26.93
N MET A 267 10.81 -6.36 -26.20
CA MET A 267 10.46 -6.81 -24.84
C MET A 267 9.83 -8.21 -24.83
N ARG A 268 9.27 -8.66 -25.97
CA ARG A 268 8.62 -9.99 -26.12
C ARG A 268 7.54 -10.27 -25.06
N ARG A 269 6.83 -9.21 -24.67
CA ARG A 269 5.70 -9.14 -23.72
C ARG A 269 4.43 -8.80 -24.49
N ASN A 270 3.24 -9.05 -23.92
CA ASN A 270 2.00 -8.96 -24.68
C ASN A 270 1.45 -7.55 -24.83
N LEU A 271 1.24 -6.81 -23.74
CA LEU A 271 0.53 -5.53 -23.77
C LEU A 271 1.48 -4.38 -23.45
N LEU A 272 1.66 -3.46 -24.40
CA LEU A 272 2.38 -2.20 -24.19
C LEU A 272 1.41 -1.14 -23.69
N THR A 273 1.69 -0.55 -22.54
CA THR A 273 0.81 0.44 -21.91
C THR A 273 1.47 1.81 -21.77
N THR A 274 0.67 2.86 -21.67
CA THR A 274 1.11 4.20 -21.19
C THR A 274 0.20 4.68 -20.07
N GLY A 275 0.72 5.40 -19.09
CA GLY A 275 -0.04 5.97 -17.98
C GLY A 275 -0.56 4.95 -16.97
N VAL A 276 0.04 3.74 -16.93
CA VAL A 276 -0.36 2.66 -16.02
C VAL A 276 0.75 2.41 -14.99
N PRO A 277 0.47 2.50 -13.67
CA PRO A 277 1.47 2.25 -12.63
C PRO A 277 1.66 0.74 -12.39
N LEU A 278 2.19 0.03 -13.38
CA LEU A 278 2.26 -1.45 -13.40
C LEU A 278 2.86 -2.05 -12.13
N ASN A 279 3.91 -1.45 -11.57
CA ASN A 279 4.55 -1.93 -10.33
C ASN A 279 3.62 -1.93 -9.11
N HIS A 280 2.58 -1.10 -9.10
CA HIS A 280 1.63 -0.98 -8.00
C HIS A 280 0.36 -1.82 -8.19
N LEU A 281 0.29 -2.61 -9.27
CA LEU A 281 -0.86 -3.44 -9.63
C LEU A 281 -0.69 -4.92 -9.22
N VAL A 282 0.42 -5.29 -8.60
CA VAL A 282 0.59 -6.60 -7.96
C VAL A 282 -0.52 -6.80 -6.93
N GLY A 283 -1.28 -7.89 -7.04
CA GLY A 283 -2.42 -8.18 -6.18
C GLY A 283 -3.70 -7.38 -6.48
N LYS A 284 -3.71 -6.50 -7.50
CA LYS A 284 -4.87 -5.67 -7.84
C LYS A 284 -5.51 -6.07 -9.16
N ARG A 285 -6.80 -5.78 -9.30
CA ARG A 285 -7.54 -5.90 -10.58
C ARG A 285 -7.59 -4.57 -11.30
N PHE A 286 -7.57 -4.65 -12.62
CA PHE A 286 -7.75 -3.49 -13.48
C PHE A 286 -8.41 -3.92 -14.79
N ARG A 287 -9.04 -2.96 -15.47
CA ARG A 287 -9.75 -3.18 -16.72
C ARG A 287 -8.91 -2.66 -17.89
N VAL A 288 -8.84 -3.43 -18.96
CA VAL A 288 -8.29 -3.05 -20.27
C VAL A 288 -9.40 -3.27 -21.30
N GLY A 289 -10.02 -2.19 -21.79
CA GLY A 289 -11.20 -2.32 -22.64
C GLY A 289 -12.32 -3.09 -21.92
N ASP A 290 -12.75 -4.22 -22.48
CA ASP A 290 -13.78 -5.10 -21.87
C ASP A 290 -13.19 -6.21 -20.98
N VAL A 291 -11.86 -6.32 -20.90
CA VAL A 291 -11.16 -7.42 -20.23
C VAL A 291 -10.72 -7.02 -18.82
N VAL A 292 -10.87 -7.94 -17.87
CA VAL A 292 -10.41 -7.76 -16.48
C VAL A 292 -9.17 -8.60 -16.23
N ILE A 293 -8.12 -7.95 -15.75
CA ILE A 293 -6.82 -8.56 -15.46
C ILE A 293 -6.52 -8.42 -13.96
N GLN A 294 -6.06 -9.50 -13.34
CA GLN A 294 -5.47 -9.53 -12.00
C GLN A 294 -3.95 -9.47 -12.12
N GLY A 295 -3.30 -8.47 -11.54
CA GLY A 295 -1.85 -8.44 -11.42
C GLY A 295 -1.36 -9.49 -10.42
N VAL A 296 -0.36 -10.28 -10.81
CA VAL A 296 0.15 -11.43 -10.04
C VAL A 296 1.53 -11.13 -9.45
N GLU A 297 2.50 -10.77 -10.29
CA GLU A 297 3.87 -10.52 -9.88
C GLU A 297 4.59 -9.60 -10.88
N LEU A 298 5.71 -9.01 -10.46
CA LEU A 298 6.57 -8.24 -11.37
C LEU A 298 7.34 -9.15 -12.30
N CYS A 299 7.52 -8.66 -13.53
CA CYS A 299 8.30 -9.33 -14.55
C CYS A 299 9.78 -8.98 -14.41
N GLU A 300 10.53 -9.70 -13.59
CA GLU A 300 11.98 -9.48 -13.54
C GLU A 300 12.66 -9.99 -14.83
N PRO A 301 13.67 -9.28 -15.34
CA PRO A 301 14.32 -9.62 -16.60
C PRO A 301 15.08 -10.93 -16.48
N CYS A 302 14.82 -11.86 -17.42
CA CYS A 302 15.51 -13.15 -17.48
C CYS A 302 16.59 -13.17 -18.55
N ASN A 303 17.60 -14.05 -18.39
CA ASN A 303 18.72 -14.18 -19.33
C ASN A 303 18.30 -14.44 -20.79
N SER A 304 17.13 -15.06 -21.01
CA SER A 304 16.61 -15.30 -22.35
C SER A 304 16.29 -14.02 -23.11
N LEU A 305 15.85 -12.94 -22.43
CA LEU A 305 15.56 -11.66 -23.09
C LEU A 305 16.83 -11.04 -23.69
N ALA A 306 17.93 -11.06 -22.94
CA ALA A 306 19.23 -10.56 -23.40
C ALA A 306 19.77 -11.32 -24.63
N GLN A 307 19.44 -12.61 -24.77
CA GLN A 307 19.84 -13.42 -25.92
C GLN A 307 19.14 -13.01 -27.21
N TYR A 308 17.86 -12.60 -27.15
CA TYR A 308 17.08 -12.22 -28.34
C TYR A 308 17.35 -10.79 -28.81
N THR A 309 17.72 -9.88 -27.91
CA THR A 309 17.93 -8.46 -28.25
C THR A 309 19.37 -8.15 -28.67
N GLY A 310 20.33 -9.00 -28.31
CA GLY A 310 21.75 -8.79 -28.59
C GLY A 310 22.44 -7.77 -27.67
N TYR A 311 21.72 -7.19 -26.69
CA TYR A 311 22.26 -6.19 -25.77
C TYR A 311 22.92 -6.79 -24.52
N GLY A 312 22.76 -8.08 -24.26
CA GLY A 312 23.49 -8.79 -23.19
C GLY A 312 23.12 -8.33 -21.77
N ALA A 313 24.08 -8.49 -20.84
CA ALA A 313 23.90 -8.16 -19.43
C ALA A 313 23.49 -6.69 -19.13
N PRO A 314 23.96 -5.67 -19.87
CA PRO A 314 23.51 -4.29 -19.67
C PRO A 314 22.00 -4.10 -19.72
N LEU A 315 21.31 -4.80 -20.63
CA LEU A 315 19.85 -4.74 -20.73
C LEU A 315 19.16 -5.35 -19.49
N ILE A 316 19.72 -6.42 -18.94
CA ILE A 316 19.17 -7.07 -17.74
C ILE A 316 19.25 -6.12 -16.55
N SER A 317 20.39 -5.45 -16.36
CA SER A 317 20.54 -4.45 -15.30
C SER A 317 19.61 -3.25 -15.50
N ALA A 318 19.46 -2.78 -16.74
CA ALA A 318 18.59 -1.64 -17.05
C ALA A 318 17.10 -1.91 -16.82
N LEU A 319 16.67 -3.17 -16.97
CA LEU A 319 15.28 -3.59 -16.80
C LEU A 319 14.95 -4.08 -15.38
N LEU A 320 15.91 -4.07 -14.45
CA LEU A 320 15.65 -4.46 -13.06
C LEU A 320 14.55 -3.56 -12.47
N HIS A 321 13.47 -4.15 -11.97
CA HIS A 321 12.26 -3.45 -11.51
C HIS A 321 11.48 -2.65 -12.58
N ARG A 322 11.83 -2.81 -13.86
CA ARG A 322 11.22 -2.14 -15.03
C ARG A 322 10.81 -3.12 -16.13
N GLY A 323 10.81 -4.42 -15.84
CA GLY A 323 10.48 -5.46 -16.82
C GLY A 323 8.98 -5.72 -17.02
N GLY A 324 8.12 -5.04 -16.25
CA GLY A 324 6.66 -5.04 -16.39
C GLY A 324 5.91 -5.87 -15.36
N LEU A 325 4.68 -6.27 -15.69
CA LEU A 325 3.75 -6.98 -14.81
C LEU A 325 3.27 -8.28 -15.47
N ARG A 326 3.27 -9.38 -14.72
CA ARG A 326 2.57 -10.61 -15.08
C ARG A 326 1.17 -10.55 -14.46
N GLY A 327 0.17 -10.87 -15.27
CA GLY A 327 -1.22 -10.93 -14.83
C GLY A 327 -1.94 -12.18 -15.30
N GLU A 328 -3.13 -12.37 -14.75
CA GLU A 328 -4.09 -13.41 -15.12
C GLU A 328 -5.36 -12.74 -15.64
N ILE A 329 -5.92 -13.26 -16.73
CA ILE A 329 -7.20 -12.77 -17.27
C ILE A 329 -8.32 -13.41 -16.45
N ILE A 330 -9.05 -12.58 -15.70
CA ILE A 330 -10.18 -12.99 -14.85
C ILE A 330 -11.48 -13.00 -15.66
N GLN A 331 -11.66 -11.99 -16.51
CA GLN A 331 -12.79 -11.90 -17.42
C GLN A 331 -12.25 -11.68 -18.83
N GLY A 332 -12.56 -12.61 -19.73
CA GLY A 332 -12.18 -12.55 -21.14
C GLY A 332 -13.02 -11.55 -21.94
N GLY A 333 -12.58 -11.28 -23.17
CA GLY A 333 -13.19 -10.30 -24.06
C GLY A 333 -12.23 -9.90 -25.18
N ILE A 334 -12.61 -8.89 -25.96
CA ILE A 334 -11.77 -8.34 -27.01
C ILE A 334 -11.01 -7.14 -26.47
N ILE A 335 -9.71 -7.09 -26.72
CA ILE A 335 -8.84 -5.96 -26.41
C ILE A 335 -8.39 -5.32 -27.73
N ARG A 336 -8.35 -3.98 -27.79
CA ARG A 336 -7.90 -3.20 -28.94
C ARG A 336 -6.83 -2.20 -28.58
N ALA A 337 -5.88 -1.97 -29.49
CA ALA A 337 -4.96 -0.85 -29.37
C ALA A 337 -5.77 0.46 -29.31
N GLY A 338 -5.46 1.30 -28.32
CA GLY A 338 -6.23 2.50 -27.97
C GLY A 338 -7.20 2.29 -26.81
N ASP A 339 -7.42 1.06 -26.35
CA ASP A 339 -8.31 0.80 -25.21
C ASP A 339 -7.81 1.51 -23.94
N VAL A 340 -8.78 2.07 -23.22
CA VAL A 340 -8.54 2.69 -21.92
C VAL A 340 -8.23 1.61 -20.88
N ILE A 341 -7.23 1.88 -20.06
CA ILE A 341 -6.86 1.06 -18.91
C ILE A 341 -7.23 1.83 -17.65
N THR A 342 -8.03 1.23 -16.77
CA THR A 342 -8.48 1.88 -15.52
C THR A 342 -8.33 0.93 -14.34
N PRO A 343 -8.09 1.47 -13.14
CA PRO A 343 -8.23 0.68 -11.93
C PRO A 343 -9.65 0.17 -11.90
N LEU A 344 -9.78 -1.10 -11.52
CA LEU A 344 -11.03 -1.54 -10.94
C LEU A 344 -10.89 -1.22 -9.47
N ASP A 345 -11.79 -0.40 -8.96
CA ASP A 345 -12.06 -0.41 -7.53
C ASP A 345 -12.24 -1.87 -7.12
N ALA A 346 -11.81 -2.19 -5.90
CA ALA A 346 -12.03 -3.53 -5.35
C ALA A 346 -13.54 -3.75 -5.15
N GLU A 347 -14.29 -3.96 -6.23
CA GLU A 347 -15.68 -4.42 -6.27
C GLU A 347 -15.65 -5.81 -6.92
N ALA A 348 -16.28 -6.86 -6.40
CA ALA A 348 -17.34 -6.98 -5.39
C ALA A 348 -17.20 -8.32 -4.64
#